data_AF-A0A4Y8CTF1-F1
#
_entry.id   AF-A0A4Y8CTF1-F1
#
_cell.length_a   1.000
_cell.length_b   1.000
_cell.length_c   1.000
_cell.angle_alpha   90.00
_cell.angle_beta   90.00
_cell.angle_gamma   90.00
#
_symmetry.space_group_name_H-M   'P 1'
#
loop_
_entity.id
_entity.type
_entity.pdbx_description
1 polymer ?
#
loop_
_entity_poly.entity_id
_entity_poly.type
_entity_poly.pdbx_seq_one_letter_code
_entity_poly.pdbx_strand_id
1 'polypeptide(L)'
;MVGNISKQFAPTPFVNHGEIAGQIATTSLFSPSPQKLSQATDGLTRHFKNIHTQNFQVVCPVYGCHRTTKPFTREDKFMEHFRKHDSSRSYRCLIESCQSAPFDIPGLIDHLAMKHYMDHKTQNNLGFTTRKVLKINSIPFWLGLLSSNGGDICPLAPIGCTYRITADDGENFHKFAMAVHIFTHEISDRLHIREILRNFVAGDTVVSLYLDDGAKNCMLCSFQANGYFCHESLLDHMVKDHSEEERSSVLGELFQVIEWFLNFSGYPKARVERLNFISLVNECRVAGFESSPYFKSFFGRV
;
A
#
# COMPACT_ATOMS: atom_id res chain seq x y z
N MET A 1 33.70 71.50 9.35
CA MET A 1 34.92 70.76 9.01
C MET A 1 34.50 69.32 8.76
N VAL A 2 34.12 68.98 7.52
CA VAL A 2 34.98 68.37 6.47
C VAL A 2 35.52 67.01 6.91
N GLY A 3 35.07 65.96 6.23
CA GLY A 3 35.51 64.57 6.43
C GLY A 3 34.70 63.59 5.59
N ASN A 4 34.76 63.75 4.27
CA ASN A 4 34.27 62.80 3.27
C ASN A 4 35.50 62.02 2.74
N ILE A 5 35.35 60.74 2.35
CA ILE A 5 35.83 60.17 1.08
C ILE A 5 35.66 58.64 1.09
N SER A 6 34.82 58.24 0.15
CA SER A 6 34.46 56.91 -0.30
C SER A 6 35.60 56.23 -1.07
N LYS A 7 35.70 54.90 -0.98
CA LYS A 7 36.66 54.10 -1.77
C LYS A 7 36.03 53.69 -3.11
N GLN A 8 36.70 54.08 -4.20
CA GLN A 8 36.49 53.66 -5.58
C GLN A 8 36.82 52.18 -5.80
N PHE A 9 36.00 51.50 -6.62
CA PHE A 9 36.39 50.30 -7.36
C PHE A 9 36.54 50.65 -8.85
N ALA A 10 37.53 50.03 -9.49
CA ALA A 10 37.91 50.24 -10.89
C ALA A 10 37.02 49.45 -11.87
N PRO A 11 36.83 49.94 -13.11
CA PRO A 11 36.08 49.24 -14.16
C PRO A 11 36.96 48.28 -14.96
N THR A 12 36.44 47.10 -15.28
CA THR A 12 37.03 46.18 -16.27
C THR A 12 36.67 46.58 -17.71
N PRO A 13 37.53 46.33 -18.71
CA PRO A 13 37.35 46.82 -20.07
C PRO A 13 36.47 45.89 -20.92
N PHE A 14 35.63 46.52 -21.75
CA PHE A 14 34.98 45.92 -22.90
C PHE A 14 36.02 45.54 -23.96
N VAL A 15 35.97 44.29 -24.45
CA VAL A 15 36.73 43.84 -25.62
C VAL A 15 35.76 43.73 -26.79
N ASN A 16 36.11 44.41 -27.88
CA ASN A 16 35.38 44.51 -29.13
C ASN A 16 35.47 43.26 -30.00
N HIS A 17 34.46 43.14 -30.86
CA HIS A 17 34.31 42.21 -31.96
C HIS A 17 35.43 42.29 -33.00
N GLY A 18 35.86 41.13 -33.49
CA GLY A 18 36.67 40.96 -34.69
C GLY A 18 36.03 39.90 -35.59
N GLU A 19 35.72 40.32 -36.82
CA GLU A 19 35.16 39.54 -37.92
C GLU A 19 36.09 38.41 -38.36
N ILE A 20 35.53 37.24 -38.71
CA ILE A 20 36.20 36.27 -39.60
C ILE A 20 35.18 35.73 -40.61
N ALA A 21 35.48 35.97 -41.88
CA ALA A 21 34.79 35.43 -43.03
C ALA A 21 35.32 34.05 -43.41
N GLY A 22 34.41 33.18 -43.87
CA GLY A 22 34.67 32.14 -44.87
C GLY A 22 35.29 30.83 -44.39
N GLN A 23 34.48 29.77 -44.36
CA GLN A 23 34.71 28.52 -45.14
C GLN A 23 33.66 27.47 -44.72
N ILE A 24 32.73 27.20 -45.63
CA ILE A 24 31.80 26.08 -45.58
C ILE A 24 32.57 24.82 -46.00
N ALA A 25 32.93 23.99 -45.03
CA ALA A 25 33.38 22.62 -45.25
C ALA A 25 32.29 21.65 -44.77
N THR A 26 31.59 21.07 -45.73
CA THR A 26 30.60 20.01 -45.58
C THR A 26 31.24 18.82 -44.87
N THR A 27 30.90 18.60 -43.60
CA THR A 27 31.25 17.38 -42.86
C THR A 27 29.99 16.64 -42.46
N SER A 28 29.98 15.35 -42.80
CA SER A 28 28.85 14.43 -42.78
C SER A 28 28.12 14.39 -41.43
N LEU A 29 26.80 14.59 -41.50
CA LEU A 29 25.84 14.17 -40.47
C LEU A 29 25.90 12.64 -40.32
N PHE A 30 26.75 12.16 -39.42
CA PHE A 30 26.59 10.82 -38.86
C PHE A 30 25.60 10.91 -37.71
N SER A 31 24.38 10.41 -37.94
CA SER A 31 23.40 10.13 -36.88
C SER A 31 24.04 9.24 -35.81
N PRO A 32 23.98 9.61 -34.51
CA PRO A 32 24.45 8.72 -33.46
C PRO A 32 23.56 7.47 -33.43
N SER A 33 24.19 6.30 -33.43
CA SER A 33 23.44 5.03 -33.39
C SER A 33 22.61 4.93 -32.09
N PRO A 34 21.43 4.27 -32.13
CA PRO A 34 20.50 4.21 -30.99
C PRO A 34 21.11 3.64 -29.70
N GLN A 35 22.17 2.85 -29.80
CA GLN A 35 22.82 2.20 -28.66
C GLN A 35 23.60 3.19 -27.77
N LYS A 36 24.18 4.25 -28.34
CA LYS A 36 24.92 5.27 -27.56
C LYS A 36 24.01 6.28 -26.86
N LEU A 37 22.78 6.46 -27.33
CA LEU A 37 21.81 7.36 -26.70
C LEU A 37 21.26 6.76 -25.38
N SER A 38 21.10 5.43 -25.32
CA SER A 38 20.63 4.74 -24.09
C SER A 38 21.65 4.77 -22.92
N GLN A 39 22.95 4.71 -23.22
CA GLN A 39 23.99 4.76 -22.18
C GLN A 39 24.13 6.16 -21.56
N ALA A 40 23.85 7.22 -22.32
CA ALA A 40 23.88 8.59 -21.84
C ALA A 40 22.70 8.91 -20.90
N THR A 41 21.52 8.36 -21.18
CA THR A 41 20.33 8.55 -20.34
C THR A 41 20.47 7.84 -18.99
N ASP A 42 21.01 6.62 -18.96
CA ASP A 42 21.20 5.87 -17.71
C ASP A 42 22.24 6.52 -16.80
N GLY A 43 23.32 7.03 -17.40
CA GLY A 43 24.35 7.81 -16.69
C GLY A 43 23.79 9.09 -16.08
N LEU A 44 22.92 9.79 -16.81
CA LEU A 44 22.28 11.04 -16.38
C LEU A 44 21.21 10.80 -15.32
N THR A 45 20.37 9.77 -15.44
CA THR A 45 19.38 9.41 -14.41
C THR A 45 20.06 8.99 -13.12
N ARG A 46 21.16 8.21 -13.21
CA ARG A 46 21.98 7.85 -12.05
C ARG A 46 22.67 9.07 -11.43
N HIS A 47 23.21 9.97 -12.24
CA HIS A 47 23.79 11.23 -11.78
C HIS A 47 22.74 12.08 -11.06
N PHE A 48 21.55 12.24 -11.64
CA PHE A 48 20.48 13.05 -11.07
C PHE A 48 19.98 12.48 -9.74
N LYS A 49 19.74 11.16 -9.67
CA LYS A 49 19.36 10.47 -8.43
C LYS A 49 20.44 10.55 -7.35
N ASN A 50 21.71 10.41 -7.72
CA ASN A 50 22.81 10.36 -6.74
C ASN A 50 23.31 11.73 -6.30
N ILE A 51 23.20 12.76 -7.14
CA ILE A 51 23.79 14.09 -6.90
C ILE A 51 22.72 15.12 -6.53
N HIS A 52 21.55 15.06 -7.15
CA HIS A 52 20.48 16.05 -6.96
C HIS A 52 19.32 15.56 -6.09
N THR A 53 19.12 14.24 -5.95
CA THR A 53 18.10 13.65 -5.05
C THR A 53 18.71 13.25 -3.70
N GLN A 54 19.32 14.19 -2.98
CA GLN A 54 20.15 14.01 -1.76
C GLN A 54 19.42 13.53 -0.49
N ASN A 55 18.38 12.71 -0.59
CA ASN A 55 17.65 12.20 0.58
C ASN A 55 18.16 10.85 1.10
N PHE A 56 19.20 10.28 0.47
CA PHE A 56 19.82 9.05 0.95
C PHE A 56 20.80 9.34 2.08
N GLN A 57 20.37 9.13 3.32
CA GLN A 57 21.20 9.17 4.52
C GLN A 57 20.89 7.91 5.32
N VAL A 58 21.81 6.95 5.30
CA VAL A 58 21.64 5.65 5.97
C VAL A 58 22.82 5.36 6.88
N VAL A 59 22.53 5.04 8.13
CA VAL A 59 23.52 4.60 9.13
C VAL A 59 23.63 3.09 9.15
N CYS A 60 24.81 2.56 9.53
CA CYS A 60 24.98 1.13 9.61
C CYS A 60 24.16 0.53 10.77
N PRO A 61 23.30 -0.49 10.53
CA PRO A 61 22.45 -1.07 11.58
C PRO A 61 23.17 -2.10 12.47
N VAL A 62 24.43 -2.43 12.16
CA VAL A 62 25.20 -3.41 12.94
C VAL A 62 25.62 -2.81 14.28
N TYR A 63 25.30 -3.51 15.37
CA TYR A 63 25.70 -3.13 16.71
C TYR A 63 27.23 -3.13 16.86
N GLY A 64 27.79 -2.09 17.50
CA GLY A 64 29.24 -1.92 17.63
C GLY A 64 29.96 -1.38 16.38
N CYS A 65 29.26 -1.09 15.29
CA CYS A 65 29.90 -0.49 14.12
C CYS A 65 30.17 1.01 14.32
N HIS A 66 31.39 1.47 14.06
CA HIS A 66 31.78 2.89 14.10
C HIS A 66 31.05 3.78 13.08
N ARG A 67 30.35 3.18 12.10
CA ARG A 67 29.57 3.88 11.06
C ARG A 67 28.08 4.06 11.43
N THR A 68 27.78 3.95 12.73
CA THR A 68 26.44 4.17 13.31
C THR A 68 26.13 5.66 13.54
N THR A 69 27.17 6.49 13.69
CA THR A 69 27.07 7.94 13.91
C THR A 69 27.33 8.77 12.65
N LYS A 70 27.87 8.13 11.60
CA LYS A 70 28.21 8.79 10.33
C LYS A 70 27.42 8.17 9.17
N PRO A 71 26.33 8.81 8.72
CA PRO A 71 25.50 8.28 7.65
C PRO A 71 26.26 8.20 6.32
N PHE A 72 25.85 7.26 5.50
CA PHE A 72 26.26 7.14 4.11
C PHE A 72 25.33 7.98 3.24
N THR A 73 25.92 8.81 2.38
CA THR A 73 25.18 9.64 1.41
C THR A 73 24.92 8.93 0.08
N ARG A 74 25.45 7.71 -0.07
CA ARG A 74 25.34 6.90 -1.29
C ARG A 74 25.08 5.44 -0.96
N GLU A 75 24.15 4.85 -1.69
CA GLU A 75 23.73 3.46 -1.54
C GLU A 75 24.86 2.46 -1.83
N ASP A 76 25.59 2.65 -2.92
CA ASP A 76 26.64 1.73 -3.36
C ASP A 76 27.76 1.61 -2.31
N LYS A 77 28.14 2.74 -1.71
CA LYS A 77 29.15 2.80 -0.64
C LYS A 77 28.64 2.20 0.66
N PHE A 78 27.36 2.39 0.97
CA PHE A 78 26.73 1.71 2.10
C PHE A 78 26.77 0.19 1.91
N MET A 79 26.35 -0.33 0.75
CA MET A 79 26.32 -1.77 0.50
C MET A 79 27.72 -2.39 0.47
N GLU A 80 28.71 -1.70 -0.09
CA GLU A 80 30.12 -2.11 -0.04
C GLU A 80 30.62 -2.23 1.41
N HIS A 81 30.27 -1.26 2.27
CA HIS A 81 30.58 -1.33 3.70
C HIS A 81 29.85 -2.48 4.39
N PHE A 82 28.54 -2.62 4.13
CA PHE A 82 27.71 -3.64 4.75
C PHE A 82 28.07 -5.06 4.34
N ARG A 83 28.76 -5.28 3.22
CA ARG A 83 29.27 -6.63 2.88
C ARG A 83 30.44 -7.09 3.77
N LYS A 84 31.13 -6.17 4.48
CA LYS A 84 32.33 -6.52 5.27
C LYS A 84 31.97 -7.24 6.59
N HIS A 85 30.92 -6.81 7.25
CA HIS A 85 29.61 -7.44 7.26
C HIS A 85 29.39 -8.98 7.50
N ASP A 86 30.27 -9.84 8.07
CA ASP A 86 30.02 -11.31 8.33
C ASP A 86 28.64 -11.75 8.90
N SER A 87 28.20 -12.98 8.66
CA SER A 87 26.83 -13.48 8.87
C SER A 87 26.31 -13.61 10.33
N SER A 88 27.17 -13.65 11.35
CA SER A 88 26.74 -13.79 12.76
C SER A 88 26.72 -12.44 13.49
N ARG A 89 25.66 -11.64 13.30
CA ARG A 89 25.61 -10.26 13.80
C ARG A 89 24.42 -9.95 14.67
N SER A 90 24.70 -9.16 15.70
CA SER A 90 23.72 -8.37 16.42
C SER A 90 23.49 -7.02 15.74
N TYR A 91 22.25 -6.60 15.70
CA TYR A 91 21.76 -5.35 15.14
C TYR A 91 21.27 -4.44 16.26
N ARG A 92 21.25 -3.14 15.98
CA ARG A 92 20.58 -2.14 16.81
C ARG A 92 19.20 -1.83 16.23
N CYS A 93 18.33 -1.24 17.06
CA CYS A 93 17.09 -0.66 16.57
C CYS A 93 17.40 0.35 15.45
N LEU A 94 16.58 0.31 14.40
CA LEU A 94 16.74 1.16 13.22
C LEU A 94 16.19 2.58 13.46
N ILE A 95 15.34 2.74 14.49
CA ILE A 95 14.75 4.01 14.88
C ILE A 95 15.81 4.88 15.56
N GLU A 96 16.15 6.02 14.95
CA GLU A 96 17.17 6.97 15.44
C GLU A 96 17.02 7.39 16.91
N SER A 97 15.79 7.51 17.41
CA SER A 97 15.52 7.85 18.82
C SER A 97 15.66 6.65 19.78
N CYS A 98 15.79 5.43 19.25
CA CYS A 98 15.89 4.21 20.04
C CYS A 98 17.32 3.69 20.11
N GLN A 99 17.83 3.55 21.33
CA GLN A 99 19.17 3.02 21.59
C GLN A 99 19.19 1.52 21.91
N SER A 100 18.05 0.83 21.74
CA SER A 100 17.94 -0.60 22.07
C SER A 100 18.78 -1.46 21.13
N ALA A 101 19.58 -2.35 21.73
CA ALA A 101 20.45 -3.33 21.11
C ALA A 101 21.08 -4.19 22.23
N PRO A 102 21.70 -5.34 21.95
CA PRO A 102 21.79 -6.04 20.67
C PRO A 102 20.56 -6.92 20.38
N PHE A 103 20.25 -7.09 19.10
CA PHE A 103 19.21 -8.01 18.62
C PHE A 103 19.74 -8.91 17.50
N ASP A 104 19.28 -10.16 17.41
CA ASP A 104 19.32 -10.90 16.14
C ASP A 104 18.20 -10.40 15.19
N ILE A 105 18.09 -10.97 13.98
CA ILE A 105 17.04 -10.54 13.04
C ILE A 105 15.64 -10.74 13.63
N PRO A 106 15.28 -11.93 14.18
CA PRO A 106 13.99 -12.13 14.84
C PRO A 106 13.72 -11.14 15.99
N GLY A 107 14.65 -10.98 16.93
CA GLY A 107 14.48 -10.08 18.06
C GLY A 107 14.38 -8.60 17.65
N LEU A 108 15.04 -8.21 16.55
CA LEU A 108 14.91 -6.86 16.00
C LEU A 108 13.51 -6.65 15.42
N ILE A 109 12.98 -7.66 14.72
CA ILE A 109 11.62 -7.62 14.17
C ILE A 109 10.60 -7.48 15.31
N ASP A 110 10.71 -8.29 16.36
CA ASP A 110 9.81 -8.25 17.51
C ASP A 110 9.90 -6.91 18.25
N HIS A 111 11.10 -6.40 18.47
CA HIS A 111 11.32 -5.09 19.09
C HIS A 111 10.67 -3.97 18.30
N LEU A 112 10.91 -3.93 16.99
CA LEU A 112 10.35 -2.93 16.09
C LEU A 112 8.81 -2.98 16.09
N ALA A 113 8.23 -4.18 16.11
CA ALA A 113 6.79 -4.37 16.20
C ALA A 113 6.21 -3.92 17.56
N MET A 114 6.87 -4.23 18.68
CA MET A 114 6.33 -3.94 20.01
C MET A 114 6.56 -2.50 20.49
N LYS A 115 7.66 -1.87 20.08
CA LYS A 115 8.09 -0.57 20.63
C LYS A 115 7.97 0.59 19.65
N HIS A 116 7.95 0.33 18.34
CA HIS A 116 8.04 1.38 17.31
C HIS A 116 6.91 1.33 16.28
N TYR A 117 5.80 0.66 16.61
CA TYR A 117 4.67 0.43 15.72
C TYR A 117 4.15 1.71 15.00
N MET A 118 4.30 2.90 15.60
CA MET A 118 3.89 4.20 15.03
C MET A 118 5.03 5.10 14.53
N ASP A 119 6.30 4.74 14.75
CA ASP A 119 7.45 5.64 14.52
C ASP A 119 8.04 5.56 13.10
N HIS A 120 7.43 4.77 12.22
CA HIS A 120 7.97 4.41 10.91
C HIS A 120 7.83 5.52 9.86
N LYS A 121 6.90 6.48 10.03
CA LYS A 121 6.67 7.60 9.09
C LYS A 121 7.72 8.70 9.17
N THR A 122 8.51 8.75 10.24
CA THR A 122 9.44 9.85 10.52
C THR A 122 10.86 9.58 10.05
N GLN A 123 11.15 8.36 9.58
CA GLN A 123 12.52 7.89 9.35
C GLN A 123 12.82 7.70 7.87
N ASN A 124 13.62 8.60 7.32
CA ASN A 124 14.12 8.47 5.95
C ASN A 124 14.90 7.15 5.80
N ASN A 125 14.65 6.43 4.70
CA ASN A 125 15.40 5.23 4.32
C ASN A 125 15.26 4.00 5.24
N LEU A 126 14.31 3.99 6.19
CA LEU A 126 14.01 2.80 7.02
C LEU A 126 13.68 1.57 6.14
N GLY A 127 12.84 1.77 5.11
CA GLY A 127 12.45 0.71 4.17
C GLY A 127 13.62 0.14 3.35
N PHE A 128 14.61 0.98 3.02
CA PHE A 128 15.83 0.51 2.36
C PHE A 128 16.61 -0.44 3.29
N THR A 129 16.81 -0.03 4.55
CA THR A 129 17.59 -0.80 5.52
C THR A 129 16.91 -2.12 5.87
N THR A 130 15.61 -2.12 6.12
CA THR A 130 14.90 -3.36 6.46
C THR A 130 14.87 -4.36 5.31
N ARG A 131 14.46 -3.93 4.10
CA ARG A 131 14.28 -4.87 2.98
C ARG A 131 15.55 -5.20 2.23
N LYS A 132 16.33 -4.18 1.86
CA LYS A 132 17.47 -4.38 0.96
C LYS A 132 18.72 -4.82 1.70
N VAL A 133 18.90 -4.34 2.92
CA VAL A 133 20.11 -4.59 3.72
C VAL A 133 19.92 -5.80 4.62
N LEU A 134 18.88 -5.80 5.45
CA LEU A 134 18.64 -6.88 6.41
C LEU A 134 17.81 -8.04 5.84
N LYS A 135 17.26 -7.89 4.63
CA LYS A 135 16.36 -8.88 4.00
C LYS A 135 15.18 -9.26 4.90
N ILE A 136 14.74 -8.31 5.72
CA ILE A 136 13.52 -8.44 6.52
C ILE A 136 12.36 -8.17 5.57
N ASN A 137 11.92 -9.25 4.92
CA ASN A 137 10.77 -9.24 4.02
C ASN A 137 9.44 -9.23 4.78
N SER A 138 9.48 -9.55 6.07
CA SER A 138 8.32 -9.74 6.93
C SER A 138 8.48 -8.85 8.15
N ILE A 139 8.25 -7.55 7.97
CA ILE A 139 7.92 -6.73 9.13
C ILE A 139 6.45 -7.05 9.45
N PRO A 140 6.14 -7.54 10.67
CA PRO A 140 4.77 -7.79 11.08
C PRO A 140 3.88 -6.58 10.82
N PHE A 141 2.64 -6.88 10.44
CA PHE A 141 1.48 -6.00 10.19
C PHE A 141 1.36 -4.77 11.12
N TRP A 142 1.95 -4.82 12.32
CA TRP A 142 1.91 -3.78 13.34
C TRP A 142 2.66 -2.48 13.00
N LEU A 143 3.61 -2.47 12.07
CA LEU A 143 4.46 -1.31 11.80
C LEU A 143 3.93 -0.25 10.82
N GLY A 144 2.61 -0.21 10.60
CA GLY A 144 1.85 0.96 10.11
C GLY A 144 2.23 1.63 8.77
N LEU A 145 3.26 1.17 8.05
CA LEU A 145 3.48 1.54 6.64
C LEU A 145 3.30 0.32 5.75
N LEU A 146 2.18 0.33 5.03
CA LEU A 146 2.07 -0.22 3.69
C LEU A 146 3.35 0.07 2.93
N SER A 147 4.06 -0.99 2.60
CA SER A 147 4.87 -1.00 1.42
C SER A 147 4.28 -1.97 0.44
N SER A 148 4.46 -1.68 -0.83
CA SER A 148 3.97 -2.34 -2.04
C SER A 148 4.08 -3.88 -2.11
N ASN A 149 4.56 -4.58 -1.08
CA ASN A 149 4.59 -6.05 -1.00
C ASN A 149 3.94 -6.58 0.30
N GLY A 150 3.13 -5.75 0.98
CA GLY A 150 2.39 -6.10 2.20
C GLY A 150 0.91 -6.41 1.98
N GLY A 151 0.50 -6.60 0.72
CA GLY A 151 -0.84 -7.11 0.35
C GLY A 151 -0.95 -8.64 0.43
N ASP A 152 0.11 -9.28 0.89
CA ASP A 152 0.32 -10.71 0.77
C ASP A 152 -0.20 -11.49 1.97
N ILE A 153 -0.77 -10.85 3.00
CA ILE A 153 -1.26 -11.55 4.21
C ILE A 153 -2.62 -10.98 4.60
N CYS A 154 -3.56 -11.86 4.94
CA CYS A 154 -4.87 -11.45 5.38
C CYS A 154 -4.82 -10.57 6.64
N PRO A 155 -5.58 -9.44 6.67
CA PRO A 155 -5.73 -8.64 7.90
C PRO A 155 -6.32 -9.41 9.09
N LEU A 156 -6.95 -10.58 8.85
CA LEU A 156 -7.45 -11.50 9.88
C LEU A 156 -6.37 -12.45 10.42
N ALA A 157 -5.09 -12.27 10.05
CA ALA A 157 -3.99 -13.06 10.61
C ALA A 157 -3.91 -13.06 12.15
N PRO A 158 -4.22 -11.96 12.88
CA PRO A 158 -4.22 -11.97 14.35
C PRO A 158 -5.20 -12.95 14.99
N ILE A 159 -6.27 -13.32 14.28
CA ILE A 159 -7.26 -14.31 14.73
C ILE A 159 -7.03 -15.69 14.07
N GLY A 160 -5.87 -15.91 13.47
CA GLY A 160 -5.44 -17.22 12.97
C GLY A 160 -5.53 -17.42 11.45
N CYS A 161 -5.92 -16.40 10.67
CA CYS A 161 -5.92 -16.55 9.22
C CYS A 161 -4.50 -16.67 8.65
N THR A 162 -4.24 -17.75 7.90
CA THR A 162 -2.94 -17.99 7.27
C THR A 162 -2.90 -17.65 5.79
N TYR A 163 -3.97 -17.08 5.22
CA TYR A 163 -4.06 -16.80 3.79
C TYR A 163 -3.01 -15.77 3.36
N ARG A 164 -2.40 -16.06 2.22
CA ARG A 164 -1.39 -15.21 1.61
C ARG A 164 -1.59 -15.07 0.12
N ILE A 165 -1.21 -13.90 -0.42
CA ILE A 165 -1.16 -13.65 -1.86
C ILE A 165 0.30 -13.60 -2.27
N THR A 166 0.63 -14.24 -3.38
CA THR A 166 1.99 -14.24 -3.92
C THR A 166 2.25 -12.96 -4.71
N ALA A 167 3.43 -12.37 -4.54
CA ALA A 167 3.85 -11.13 -5.19
C ALA A 167 3.88 -11.16 -6.73
N ASP A 168 3.67 -12.33 -7.34
CA ASP A 168 3.63 -12.51 -8.80
C ASP A 168 2.32 -12.03 -9.43
N ASP A 169 1.28 -11.82 -8.62
CA ASP A 169 -0.01 -11.31 -9.07
C ASP A 169 -0.02 -9.78 -8.98
N GLY A 170 0.03 -9.10 -10.12
CA GLY A 170 0.24 -7.64 -10.22
C GLY A 170 -0.58 -6.76 -9.26
N GLU A 171 -0.13 -5.51 -9.07
CA GLU A 171 -0.56 -4.60 -7.97
C GLU A 171 -2.09 -4.40 -7.82
N ASN A 172 -2.89 -4.52 -8.88
CA ASN A 172 -4.34 -4.40 -8.77
C ASN A 172 -5.03 -5.73 -8.43
N PHE A 173 -4.43 -6.85 -8.81
CA PHE A 173 -5.00 -8.18 -8.57
C PHE A 173 -4.85 -8.59 -7.10
N HIS A 174 -3.72 -8.28 -6.44
CA HIS A 174 -3.54 -8.66 -5.04
C HIS A 174 -4.58 -8.01 -4.13
N LYS A 175 -4.93 -6.74 -4.36
CA LYS A 175 -5.93 -6.03 -3.54
C LYS A 175 -7.30 -6.66 -3.70
N PHE A 176 -7.68 -6.93 -4.95
CA PHE A 176 -8.93 -7.59 -5.26
C PHE A 176 -8.99 -8.99 -4.63
N ALA A 177 -7.96 -9.82 -4.85
CA ALA A 177 -7.88 -11.16 -4.28
C ALA A 177 -7.87 -11.14 -2.75
N MET A 178 -7.26 -10.12 -2.13
CA MET A 178 -7.26 -9.97 -0.67
C MET A 178 -8.62 -9.56 -0.15
N ALA A 179 -9.28 -8.58 -0.80
CA ALA A 179 -10.64 -8.21 -0.49
C ALA A 179 -11.54 -9.45 -0.59
N VAL A 180 -11.57 -10.12 -1.75
CA VAL A 180 -12.35 -11.35 -1.95
C VAL A 180 -12.09 -12.38 -0.84
N HIS A 181 -10.83 -12.58 -0.46
CA HIS A 181 -10.50 -13.47 0.65
C HIS A 181 -11.01 -12.98 2.01
N ILE A 182 -10.86 -11.69 2.36
CA ILE A 182 -11.38 -11.12 3.61
C ILE A 182 -12.87 -11.47 3.75
N PHE A 183 -13.64 -11.37 2.67
CA PHE A 183 -15.07 -11.68 2.68
C PHE A 183 -15.42 -13.17 2.82
N THR A 184 -14.45 -14.08 2.73
CA THR A 184 -14.65 -15.50 3.05
C THR A 184 -14.68 -15.79 4.55
N HIS A 185 -14.24 -14.85 5.39
CA HIS A 185 -14.30 -14.99 6.85
C HIS A 185 -15.71 -14.80 7.38
N GLU A 186 -15.97 -15.30 8.59
CA GLU A 186 -17.24 -15.04 9.26
C GLU A 186 -17.47 -13.55 9.49
N ILE A 187 -18.75 -13.15 9.63
CA ILE A 187 -19.08 -11.76 9.90
C ILE A 187 -18.61 -11.33 11.29
N SER A 188 -18.73 -12.21 12.27
CA SER A 188 -18.20 -12.07 13.64
C SER A 188 -16.72 -11.70 13.63
N ASP A 189 -15.90 -12.46 12.90
CA ASP A 189 -14.46 -12.28 12.78
C ASP A 189 -14.08 -10.94 12.15
N ARG A 190 -14.76 -10.57 11.05
CA ARG A 190 -14.52 -9.28 10.38
C ARG A 190 -14.95 -8.10 11.24
N LEU A 191 -16.06 -8.23 11.96
CA LEU A 191 -16.52 -7.21 12.91
C LEU A 191 -15.54 -7.05 14.09
N HIS A 192 -14.96 -8.15 14.56
CA HIS A 192 -13.95 -8.13 15.63
C HIS A 192 -12.73 -7.30 15.24
N ILE A 193 -12.29 -7.39 13.98
CA ILE A 193 -11.14 -6.65 13.46
C ILE A 193 -11.51 -5.42 12.59
N ARG A 194 -12.69 -4.84 12.79
CA ARG A 194 -13.21 -3.77 11.91
C ARG A 194 -12.29 -2.56 11.76
N GLU A 195 -11.57 -2.16 12.81
CA GLU A 195 -10.64 -1.01 12.75
C GLU A 195 -9.39 -1.34 11.93
N ILE A 196 -8.93 -2.60 11.99
CA ILE A 196 -7.85 -3.10 11.13
C ILE A 196 -8.32 -3.09 9.68
N LEU A 197 -9.53 -3.58 9.40
CA LEU A 197 -10.09 -3.56 8.05
C LEU A 197 -10.31 -2.14 7.54
N ARG A 198 -10.80 -1.23 8.39
CA ARG A 198 -10.90 0.21 8.07
C ARG A 198 -9.54 0.73 7.60
N ASN A 199 -8.49 0.52 8.37
CA ASN A 199 -7.16 1.02 8.03
C ASN A 199 -6.56 0.34 6.79
N PHE A 200 -6.86 -0.94 6.57
CA PHE A 200 -6.45 -1.68 5.38
C PHE A 200 -7.08 -1.10 4.11
N VAL A 201 -8.31 -0.61 4.20
CA VAL A 201 -9.08 -0.09 3.07
C VAL A 201 -9.00 1.43 2.93
N ALA A 202 -8.74 2.15 4.03
CA ALA A 202 -8.67 3.60 4.06
C ALA A 202 -7.51 4.10 3.19
N GLY A 203 -7.86 4.77 2.08
CA GLY A 203 -6.91 5.31 1.11
C GLY A 203 -6.95 4.63 -0.26
N ASP A 204 -7.74 3.56 -0.43
CA ASP A 204 -7.93 2.90 -1.71
C ASP A 204 -9.38 3.05 -2.20
N THR A 205 -9.57 3.83 -3.27
CA THR A 205 -10.89 4.09 -3.87
C THR A 205 -11.53 2.86 -4.48
N VAL A 206 -10.75 1.84 -4.86
CA VAL A 206 -11.29 0.60 -5.41
C VAL A 206 -11.79 -0.28 -4.28
N VAL A 207 -11.01 -0.43 -3.21
CA VAL A 207 -11.40 -1.28 -2.08
C VAL A 207 -12.51 -0.62 -1.25
N SER A 208 -12.59 0.71 -1.20
CA SER A 208 -13.69 1.43 -0.53
C SER A 208 -15.06 1.15 -1.15
N LEU A 209 -15.13 0.75 -2.43
CA LEU A 209 -16.40 0.35 -3.06
C LEU A 209 -17.01 -0.92 -2.44
N TYR A 210 -16.18 -1.74 -1.80
CA TYR A 210 -16.62 -2.99 -1.17
C TYR A 210 -17.00 -2.79 0.30
N LEU A 211 -16.56 -1.70 0.91
CA LEU A 211 -16.86 -1.34 2.28
C LEU A 211 -17.99 -0.32 2.29
N ASP A 212 -19.22 -0.80 2.38
CA ASP A 212 -20.36 0.08 2.60
C ASP A 212 -20.34 0.61 4.04
N ASP A 213 -19.79 1.81 4.21
CA ASP A 213 -19.78 2.55 5.46
C ASP A 213 -21.07 3.36 5.57
N GLY A 214 -21.96 2.95 6.47
CA GLY A 214 -23.26 3.59 6.60
C GLY A 214 -24.11 3.01 7.71
N ALA A 215 -25.35 3.47 7.73
CA ALA A 215 -26.40 2.95 8.60
C ALA A 215 -27.53 2.40 7.72
N LYS A 216 -27.96 1.18 8.00
CA LYS A 216 -29.13 0.57 7.36
C LYS A 216 -30.08 0.09 8.44
N ASN A 217 -31.34 0.49 8.33
CA ASN A 217 -32.37 0.07 9.26
C ASN A 217 -33.06 -1.17 8.70
N CYS A 218 -33.42 -2.10 9.58
CA CYS A 218 -34.33 -3.17 9.25
C CYS A 218 -35.69 -2.59 8.86
N MET A 219 -36.31 -3.18 7.85
CA MET A 219 -37.62 -2.74 7.34
C MET A 219 -38.79 -3.31 8.16
N LEU A 220 -38.50 -4.29 9.02
CA LEU A 220 -39.49 -5.02 9.81
C LEU A 220 -39.42 -4.70 11.31
N CYS A 221 -38.27 -4.24 11.81
CA CYS A 221 -38.08 -3.91 13.22
C CYS A 221 -37.10 -2.75 13.43
N SER A 222 -36.83 -2.39 14.69
CA SER A 222 -35.94 -1.28 15.06
C SER A 222 -34.44 -1.60 14.99
N PHE A 223 -34.05 -2.75 14.44
CA PHE A 223 -32.63 -3.10 14.28
C PHE A 223 -31.96 -2.13 13.30
N GLN A 224 -30.74 -1.72 13.63
CA GLN A 224 -29.92 -0.86 12.77
C GLN A 224 -28.53 -1.49 12.64
N ALA A 225 -28.15 -1.80 11.39
CA ALA A 225 -26.80 -2.19 11.03
C ALA A 225 -25.96 -0.93 10.76
N ASN A 226 -24.85 -0.78 11.47
CA ASN A 226 -23.98 0.40 11.40
C ASN A 226 -22.54 0.02 11.04
N GLY A 227 -21.88 0.89 10.29
CA GLY A 227 -20.46 0.81 9.93
C GLY A 227 -20.22 -0.09 8.72
N TYR A 228 -18.96 -0.53 8.58
CA TYR A 228 -18.56 -1.44 7.51
C TYR A 228 -19.34 -2.75 7.61
N PHE A 229 -19.77 -3.28 6.45
CA PHE A 229 -20.62 -4.48 6.35
C PHE A 229 -22.06 -4.27 6.84
N CYS A 230 -22.57 -3.03 6.85
CA CYS A 230 -23.97 -2.79 7.25
C CYS A 230 -24.99 -3.56 6.39
N HIS A 231 -24.74 -3.69 5.07
CA HIS A 231 -25.57 -4.55 4.20
C HIS A 231 -25.56 -6.02 4.63
N GLU A 232 -24.39 -6.62 4.81
CA GLU A 232 -24.31 -8.03 5.18
C GLU A 232 -24.89 -8.27 6.58
N SER A 233 -24.66 -7.36 7.51
CA SER A 233 -25.23 -7.43 8.86
C SER A 233 -26.75 -7.32 8.81
N LEU A 234 -27.29 -6.44 7.97
CA LEU A 234 -28.73 -6.34 7.74
C LEU A 234 -29.29 -7.62 7.14
N LEU A 235 -28.68 -8.16 6.08
CA LEU A 235 -29.17 -9.37 5.41
C LEU A 235 -29.10 -10.60 6.33
N ASP A 236 -28.03 -10.72 7.11
CA ASP A 236 -27.89 -11.79 8.12
C ASP A 236 -28.97 -11.67 9.21
N HIS A 237 -29.22 -10.46 9.71
CA HIS A 237 -30.32 -10.17 10.63
C HIS A 237 -31.69 -10.52 10.03
N MET A 238 -31.96 -10.14 8.78
CA MET A 238 -33.22 -10.45 8.10
C MET A 238 -33.52 -11.95 8.11
N VAL A 239 -32.53 -12.79 7.81
CA VAL A 239 -32.73 -14.25 7.77
C VAL A 239 -32.84 -14.87 9.16
N LYS A 240 -32.06 -14.39 10.13
CA LYS A 240 -32.02 -14.97 11.48
C LYS A 240 -33.19 -14.58 12.35
N ASP A 241 -33.64 -13.34 12.25
CA ASP A 241 -34.53 -12.73 13.23
C ASP A 241 -35.96 -12.52 12.72
N HIS A 242 -36.23 -12.78 11.43
CA HIS A 242 -37.56 -12.65 10.83
C HIS A 242 -37.96 -13.93 10.12
N SER A 243 -39.25 -14.26 10.14
CA SER A 243 -39.85 -15.36 9.38
C SER A 243 -39.89 -15.08 7.88
N GLU A 244 -40.06 -16.12 7.06
CA GLU A 244 -40.19 -15.97 5.60
C GLU A 244 -41.41 -15.12 5.22
N GLU A 245 -42.51 -15.26 5.95
CA GLU A 245 -43.74 -14.47 5.76
C GLU A 245 -43.50 -12.99 6.05
N GLU A 246 -42.80 -12.66 7.12
CA GLU A 246 -42.44 -11.28 7.45
C GLU A 246 -41.53 -10.68 6.38
N ARG A 247 -40.48 -11.41 5.98
CA ARG A 247 -39.56 -10.97 4.90
C ARG A 247 -40.29 -10.77 3.58
N SER A 248 -41.27 -11.61 3.27
CA SER A 248 -42.07 -11.52 2.05
C SER A 248 -42.76 -10.17 1.88
N SER A 249 -43.13 -9.52 2.99
CA SER A 249 -43.78 -8.19 2.97
C SER A 249 -42.87 -7.04 2.53
N VAL A 250 -41.54 -7.23 2.57
CA VAL A 250 -40.53 -6.21 2.24
C VAL A 250 -39.56 -6.67 1.14
N LEU A 251 -39.93 -7.69 0.36
CA LEU A 251 -39.06 -8.28 -0.66
C LEU A 251 -38.65 -7.28 -1.75
N GLY A 252 -39.49 -6.30 -2.07
CA GLY A 252 -39.18 -5.29 -3.09
C GLY A 252 -38.02 -4.39 -2.68
N GLU A 253 -38.07 -3.85 -1.47
CA GLU A 253 -37.01 -3.04 -0.88
C GLU A 253 -35.76 -3.88 -0.60
N LEU A 254 -35.95 -5.11 -0.08
CA LEU A 254 -34.86 -6.06 0.16
C LEU A 254 -34.14 -6.42 -1.15
N PHE A 255 -34.87 -6.59 -2.25
CA PHE A 255 -34.31 -6.87 -3.55
C PHE A 255 -33.41 -5.74 -4.06
N GLN A 256 -33.81 -4.47 -3.87
CA GLN A 256 -32.96 -3.32 -4.24
C GLN A 256 -31.66 -3.29 -3.44
N VAL A 257 -31.72 -3.61 -2.14
CA VAL A 257 -30.54 -3.71 -1.26
C VAL A 257 -29.61 -4.83 -1.73
N ILE A 258 -30.16 -6.00 -2.08
CA ILE A 258 -29.42 -7.16 -2.60
C ILE A 258 -28.77 -6.84 -3.95
N GLU A 259 -29.53 -6.24 -4.87
CA GLU A 259 -29.06 -5.89 -6.20
C GLU A 259 -27.93 -4.85 -6.14
N TRP A 260 -28.09 -3.81 -5.31
CA TRP A 260 -27.04 -2.83 -5.08
C TRP A 260 -25.77 -3.50 -4.54
N PHE A 261 -25.91 -4.34 -3.52
CA PHE A 261 -24.79 -5.07 -2.95
C PHE A 261 -24.05 -5.92 -3.99
N LEU A 262 -24.76 -6.62 -4.88
CA LEU A 262 -24.14 -7.47 -5.89
C LEU A 262 -23.51 -6.70 -7.05
N ASN A 263 -24.14 -5.61 -7.49
CA ASN A 263 -23.59 -4.78 -8.56
C ASN A 263 -22.29 -4.09 -8.13
N PHE A 264 -22.19 -3.68 -6.87
CA PHE A 264 -20.98 -3.03 -6.34
C PHE A 264 -19.88 -4.01 -5.96
N SER A 265 -20.25 -5.21 -5.53
CA SER A 265 -19.30 -6.09 -4.88
C SER A 265 -18.43 -6.93 -5.82
N GLY A 266 -18.67 -6.92 -7.14
CA GLY A 266 -17.80 -7.54 -8.15
C GLY A 266 -17.37 -8.99 -7.84
N TYR A 267 -18.09 -9.70 -6.96
CA TYR A 267 -17.58 -10.92 -6.34
C TYR A 267 -17.37 -12.01 -7.39
N PRO A 268 -16.31 -12.83 -7.31
CA PRO A 268 -16.29 -14.07 -8.06
C PRO A 268 -17.37 -15.02 -7.52
N LYS A 269 -18.17 -15.55 -8.44
CA LYS A 269 -19.26 -16.54 -8.33
C LYS A 269 -19.09 -17.70 -7.32
N ALA A 270 -17.90 -17.95 -6.80
CA ALA A 270 -17.53 -19.22 -6.16
C ALA A 270 -17.45 -19.19 -4.63
N ARG A 271 -17.60 -18.04 -3.95
CA ARG A 271 -17.34 -17.99 -2.48
C ARG A 271 -18.30 -17.16 -1.63
N VAL A 272 -19.38 -16.63 -2.23
CA VAL A 272 -20.53 -16.10 -1.47
C VAL A 272 -21.51 -17.24 -1.18
N GLU A 273 -21.00 -18.38 -0.69
CA GLU A 273 -21.82 -19.46 -0.13
C GLU A 273 -22.30 -19.10 1.28
N ARG A 274 -22.81 -17.87 1.46
CA ARG A 274 -23.54 -17.55 2.67
C ARG A 274 -24.98 -17.97 2.46
N LEU A 275 -25.35 -19.06 3.12
CA LEU A 275 -26.69 -19.68 3.10
C LEU A 275 -27.80 -18.63 3.23
N ASN A 276 -27.61 -17.62 4.09
CA ASN A 276 -28.57 -16.56 4.34
C ASN A 276 -28.79 -15.67 3.11
N PHE A 277 -27.71 -15.27 2.43
CA PHE A 277 -27.81 -14.44 1.23
C PHE A 277 -28.50 -15.18 0.08
N ILE A 278 -28.14 -16.45 -0.11
CA ILE A 278 -28.74 -17.30 -1.15
C ILE A 278 -30.23 -17.52 -0.88
N SER A 279 -30.63 -17.68 0.40
CA SER A 279 -32.04 -17.78 0.78
C SER A 279 -32.85 -16.57 0.31
N LEU A 280 -32.39 -15.36 0.65
CA LEU A 280 -33.10 -14.13 0.28
C LEU A 280 -33.17 -13.93 -1.23
N VAL A 281 -32.09 -14.24 -1.95
CA VAL A 281 -32.07 -14.21 -3.42
C VAL A 281 -33.12 -15.17 -4.00
N ASN A 282 -33.22 -16.38 -3.46
CA ASN A 282 -34.20 -17.36 -3.90
C ASN A 282 -35.63 -16.91 -3.59
N GLU A 283 -35.88 -16.34 -2.42
CA GLU A 283 -37.17 -15.75 -2.03
C GLU A 283 -37.59 -14.65 -3.03
N CYS A 284 -36.70 -13.70 -3.33
CA CYS A 284 -36.95 -12.68 -4.35
C CYS A 284 -37.25 -13.31 -5.73
N ARG A 285 -36.50 -14.33 -6.13
CA ARG A 285 -36.72 -15.01 -7.42
C ARG A 285 -38.09 -15.69 -7.47
N VAL A 286 -38.50 -16.37 -6.40
CA VAL A 286 -39.82 -17.03 -6.31
C VAL A 286 -40.95 -16.00 -6.36
N ALA A 287 -40.75 -14.82 -5.78
CA ALA A 287 -41.67 -13.70 -5.86
C ALA A 287 -41.67 -12.96 -7.21
N GLY A 288 -40.90 -13.43 -8.20
CA GLY A 288 -40.89 -12.90 -9.56
C GLY A 288 -39.99 -11.69 -9.79
N PHE A 289 -39.11 -11.35 -8.83
CA PHE A 289 -38.11 -10.32 -9.04
C PHE A 289 -37.01 -10.85 -9.98
N GLU A 290 -36.93 -10.26 -11.18
CA GLU A 290 -35.89 -10.57 -12.14
C GLU A 290 -34.64 -9.76 -11.85
N SER A 291 -33.55 -10.47 -11.59
CA SER A 291 -32.24 -9.87 -11.44
C SER A 291 -31.65 -9.40 -12.77
N SER A 292 -30.87 -8.31 -12.73
CA SER A 292 -30.03 -7.81 -13.82
C SER A 292 -29.33 -8.96 -14.60
N PRO A 293 -29.09 -8.82 -15.93
CA PRO A 293 -28.37 -9.82 -16.73
C PRO A 293 -27.00 -10.22 -16.14
N TYR A 294 -26.32 -9.29 -15.45
CA TYR A 294 -25.09 -9.58 -14.71
C TYR A 294 -25.33 -10.68 -13.67
N PHE A 295 -26.41 -10.58 -12.90
CA PHE A 295 -26.80 -11.54 -11.86
C PHE A 295 -27.18 -12.92 -12.43
N LYS A 296 -27.81 -12.99 -13.61
CA LYS A 296 -28.08 -14.29 -14.27
C LYS A 296 -26.78 -15.05 -14.54
N SER A 297 -25.69 -14.34 -14.85
CA SER A 297 -24.37 -14.96 -14.99
C SER A 297 -23.79 -15.47 -13.67
N PHE A 298 -24.18 -14.88 -12.53
CA PHE A 298 -23.79 -15.29 -11.18
C PHE A 298 -24.52 -16.55 -10.69
N PHE A 299 -25.81 -16.72 -11.00
CA PHE A 299 -26.60 -17.84 -10.46
C PHE A 299 -26.95 -18.93 -11.49
N GLY A 300 -26.68 -18.72 -12.78
CA GLY A 300 -27.03 -19.65 -13.86
C GLY A 300 -26.28 -20.99 -13.91
N ARG A 301 -25.74 -21.49 -12.78
CA ARG A 301 -25.14 -22.84 -12.68
C ARG A 301 -25.55 -23.59 -11.40
N VAL A 302 -26.52 -23.09 -10.63
CA VAL A 302 -27.10 -23.80 -9.48
C VAL A 302 -28.40 -24.47 -9.91
#